data_AF-A0A1S9AXC6-F1
#
_entry.id   AF-A0A1S9AXC6-F1
#
_cell.length_a   1.000
_cell.length_b   1.000
_cell.length_c   1.000
_cell.angle_alpha   90.00
_cell.angle_beta   90.00
_cell.angle_gamma   90.00
#
_symmetry.space_group_name_H-M   'P 1'
#
loop_
_entity.id
_entity.type
_entity.pdbx_description
1 polymer ?
#
loop_
_entity_poly.entity_id
_entity_poly.type
_entity_poly.pdbx_seq_one_letter_code
_entity_poly.pdbx_strand_id
1 'polypeptide(L)'
;MKKLLLSALPVVAAFASCQQAATNPDTPVVQSAPAPTDGGAATEGAARAALRRYIQGQPQANLYVVDSAALVEVDAEWQALVPRTDWAGRMPNRAAFQIDKLTGEVRPRPVK
;
A
#
# COMPACT_ATOMS: atom_id res chain seq x y z
N MET A 1 -17.58 -32.52 -45.06
CA MET A 1 -16.75 -33.64 -45.54
C MET A 1 -15.39 -33.12 -46.01
N LYS A 2 -14.30 -33.46 -45.30
CA LYS A 2 -12.87 -33.55 -45.72
C LYS A 2 -12.05 -33.63 -44.41
N LYS A 3 -11.88 -34.81 -43.79
CA LYS A 3 -10.75 -35.77 -43.91
C LYS A 3 -9.38 -35.06 -43.82
N LEU A 4 -8.82 -34.94 -42.61
CA LEU A 4 -7.82 -35.83 -41.96
C LEU A 4 -6.52 -35.97 -42.75
N LEU A 5 -5.43 -35.42 -42.19
CA LEU A 5 -4.09 -36.02 -42.28
C LEU A 5 -3.34 -35.74 -40.98
N LEU A 6 -3.20 -36.82 -40.23
CA LEU A 6 -2.42 -37.01 -39.01
C LEU A 6 -0.95 -37.17 -39.42
N SER A 7 -0.01 -36.54 -38.74
CA SER A 7 1.41 -36.92 -38.80
C SER A 7 2.04 -36.65 -37.44
N ALA A 8 2.41 -37.74 -36.78
CA ALA A 8 3.17 -37.80 -35.54
C ALA A 8 4.61 -38.24 -35.85
N LEU A 9 5.61 -37.75 -35.11
CA LEU A 9 6.79 -38.48 -34.57
C LEU A 9 7.78 -37.49 -33.87
N PRO A 10 8.77 -37.95 -33.05
CA PRO A 10 8.78 -37.59 -31.63
C PRO A 10 10.16 -37.17 -31.03
N VAL A 11 10.13 -36.73 -29.76
CA VAL A 11 11.07 -37.05 -28.64
C VAL A 11 12.48 -36.40 -28.52
N VAL A 12 12.81 -36.11 -27.24
CA VAL A 12 14.05 -35.71 -26.51
C VAL A 12 14.60 -34.28 -26.66
N ALA A 13 14.63 -33.50 -25.57
CA ALA A 13 15.79 -33.43 -24.66
C ALA A 13 15.62 -32.29 -23.64
N ALA A 14 15.77 -32.65 -22.36
CA ALA A 14 15.91 -31.73 -21.26
C ALA A 14 17.21 -30.91 -21.41
N PHE A 15 17.11 -29.60 -21.26
CA PHE A 15 18.21 -28.78 -20.73
C PHE A 15 17.67 -27.94 -19.59
N ALA A 16 17.94 -28.40 -18.38
CA ALA A 16 18.13 -27.52 -17.26
C ALA A 16 19.41 -26.71 -17.52
N SER A 17 19.29 -25.41 -17.75
CA SER A 17 20.35 -24.48 -17.37
C SER A 17 19.78 -23.10 -17.10
N CYS A 18 20.15 -22.65 -15.91
CA CYS A 18 19.80 -21.40 -15.29
C CYS A 18 20.47 -20.22 -16.02
N GLN A 19 19.90 -19.04 -15.76
CA GLN A 19 20.57 -17.74 -15.79
C GLN A 19 20.88 -17.12 -17.15
N GLN A 20 20.07 -16.13 -17.51
CA GLN A 20 20.63 -14.84 -17.90
C GLN A 20 19.63 -13.71 -17.61
N ALA A 21 19.89 -13.02 -16.50
CA ALA A 21 19.31 -11.71 -16.25
C ALA A 21 19.87 -10.75 -17.29
N ALA A 22 19.02 -10.28 -18.20
CA ALA A 22 19.35 -9.16 -19.06
C ALA A 22 19.30 -7.89 -18.21
N THR A 23 20.48 -7.39 -17.85
CA THR A 23 20.64 -6.03 -17.33
C THR A 23 20.39 -5.05 -18.47
N ASN A 24 19.19 -4.47 -18.49
CA ASN A 24 18.92 -3.22 -19.21
C ASN A 24 18.93 -2.08 -18.18
N PRO A 25 19.77 -1.04 -18.33
CA PRO A 25 19.79 0.09 -17.44
C PRO A 25 18.83 1.17 -17.96
N ASP A 26 17.52 0.91 -17.87
CA ASP A 26 16.52 1.99 -17.84
C ASP A 26 15.17 1.43 -17.40
N THR A 27 15.01 1.23 -16.09
CA THR A 27 13.70 1.06 -15.49
C THR A 27 13.35 2.36 -14.78
N PRO A 28 12.16 2.96 -15.03
CA PRO A 28 11.64 3.94 -14.12
C PRO A 28 11.59 3.28 -12.74
N VAL A 29 12.10 3.97 -11.72
CA VAL A 29 11.97 3.54 -10.33
C VAL A 29 10.49 3.42 -10.03
N VAL A 30 9.93 2.23 -10.21
CA VAL A 30 8.68 1.85 -9.57
C VAL A 30 9.08 1.72 -8.12
N GLN A 31 8.87 2.81 -7.38
CA GLN A 31 8.96 2.85 -5.93
C GLN A 31 8.02 1.76 -5.43
N SER A 32 8.58 0.58 -5.16
CA SER A 32 7.84 -0.54 -4.60
C SER A 32 7.24 -0.02 -3.31
N ALA A 33 5.92 0.08 -3.27
CA ALA A 33 5.22 0.38 -2.02
C ALA A 33 5.74 -0.61 -0.97
N PRO A 34 6.11 -0.15 0.24
CA PRO A 34 6.62 -1.05 1.26
C PRO A 34 5.61 -2.17 1.49
N ALA A 35 6.09 -3.41 1.51
CA ALA A 35 5.26 -4.58 1.78
C ALA A 35 4.42 -4.34 3.06
N PRO A 36 3.15 -4.79 3.09
CA PRO A 36 2.35 -4.71 4.31
C PRO A 36 3.15 -5.37 5.43
N THR A 37 3.37 -4.63 6.51
CA THR A 37 4.06 -5.18 7.67
C THR A 37 3.09 -6.16 8.31
N ASP A 38 3.44 -7.45 8.40
CA ASP A 38 2.68 -8.53 9.08
C ASP A 38 2.51 -8.31 10.60
N GLY A 39 2.70 -7.08 11.08
CA GLY A 39 2.43 -6.66 12.44
C GLY A 39 1.40 -5.55 12.40
N GLY A 40 0.21 -5.81 12.91
CA GLY A 40 -0.87 -4.83 13.03
C GLY A 40 -0.47 -3.55 13.78
N ALA A 41 -1.42 -2.63 13.90
CA ALA A 41 -1.25 -1.37 14.60
C ALA A 41 -1.57 -1.47 16.10
N ALA A 42 -1.01 -2.43 16.83
CA ALA A 42 -1.33 -2.62 18.25
C ALA A 42 -0.87 -1.46 19.16
N THR A 43 0.08 -0.64 18.71
CA THR A 43 0.61 0.53 19.45
C THR A 43 0.37 1.82 18.66
N GLU A 44 0.35 2.97 19.36
CA GLU A 44 0.22 4.27 18.71
C GLU A 44 1.33 4.51 17.67
N GLY A 45 2.57 4.10 17.96
CA GLY A 45 3.69 4.20 17.03
C GLY A 45 3.49 3.37 15.76
N ALA A 46 2.99 2.14 15.89
CA ALA A 46 2.65 1.28 14.76
C ALA A 46 1.48 1.85 13.94
N ALA A 47 0.46 2.39 14.60
CA ALA A 47 -0.65 3.08 13.97
C ALA A 47 -0.20 4.31 13.18
N ARG A 48 0.64 5.16 13.77
CA ARG A 48 1.22 6.33 13.08
C ARG A 48 2.07 5.91 11.88
N ALA A 49 2.82 4.81 11.99
CA ALA A 49 3.59 4.27 10.87
C ALA A 49 2.68 3.75 9.74
N ALA A 50 1.61 3.02 10.06
CA ALA A 50 0.61 2.56 9.09
C ALA A 50 -0.07 3.75 8.38
N LEU A 51 -0.49 4.75 9.14
CA LEU A 51 -1.07 5.99 8.63
C LEU A 51 -0.12 6.74 7.70
N ARG A 52 1.17 6.86 8.06
CA ARG A 52 2.18 7.50 7.22
C ARG A 52 2.33 6.79 5.88
N ARG A 53 2.42 5.45 5.89
CA ARG A 53 2.53 4.65 4.65
C ARG A 53 1.30 4.83 3.77
N TYR A 54 0.11 4.76 4.36
CA TYR A 54 -1.14 4.99 3.64
C TYR A 54 -1.19 6.37 2.98
N ILE A 55 -0.84 7.43 3.73
CA ILE A 55 -0.85 8.81 3.22
C ILE A 55 0.20 9.02 2.13
N GLN A 56 1.39 8.42 2.25
CA GLN A 56 2.44 8.51 1.22
C GLN A 56 2.00 7.97 -0.15
N GLY A 57 1.05 7.03 -0.18
CA GLY A 57 0.47 6.51 -1.43
C GLY A 57 -0.61 7.38 -2.06
N GLN A 58 -0.99 8.50 -1.42
CA GLN A 58 -2.05 9.39 -1.90
C GLN A 58 -1.50 10.50 -2.81
N PRO A 59 -2.26 10.95 -3.82
CA PRO A 59 -1.84 12.02 -4.74
C PRO A 59 -1.58 13.37 -4.06
N GLN A 60 -2.08 13.59 -2.85
CA GLN A 60 -1.94 14.84 -2.08
C GLN A 60 -1.24 14.61 -0.75
N ALA A 61 -0.34 13.61 -0.66
CA ALA A 61 0.36 13.24 0.57
C ALA A 61 1.01 14.43 1.29
N ASN A 62 1.55 15.39 0.52
CA ASN A 62 2.22 16.59 1.01
C ASN A 62 1.31 17.59 1.76
N LEU A 63 -0.01 17.45 1.64
CA LEU A 63 -0.97 18.30 2.36
C LEU A 63 -1.22 17.82 3.80
N TYR A 64 -0.82 16.60 4.15
CA TYR A 64 -1.07 16.00 5.45
C TYR A 64 0.12 16.15 6.40
N VAL A 65 -0.13 16.60 7.63
CA VAL A 65 0.90 16.73 8.68
C VAL A 65 0.83 15.55 9.65
N VAL A 66 1.33 14.38 9.21
CA VAL A 66 1.16 13.10 9.93
C VAL A 66 1.81 13.08 11.31
N ASP A 67 2.94 13.76 11.50
CA ASP A 67 3.62 13.82 12.79
C ASP A 67 2.83 14.61 13.83
N SER A 68 1.96 15.52 13.38
CA SER A 68 1.01 16.26 14.23
C SER A 68 -0.37 15.60 14.32
N ALA A 69 -0.52 14.37 13.81
CA ALA A 69 -1.77 13.63 13.94
C ALA A 69 -2.03 13.29 15.40
N ALA A 70 -3.25 13.57 15.85
CA ALA A 70 -3.75 13.07 17.13
C ALA A 70 -4.30 11.66 16.90
N LEU A 71 -3.87 10.69 17.70
CA LEU A 71 -4.36 9.32 17.67
C LEU A 71 -5.12 9.05 18.96
N VAL A 72 -6.34 8.56 18.83
CA VAL A 72 -7.21 8.19 19.95
C VAL A 72 -7.49 6.71 19.84
N GLU A 73 -7.29 6.00 20.94
CA GLU A 73 -7.58 4.57 21.03
C GLU A 73 -9.09 4.36 21.19
N VAL A 74 -9.69 3.51 20.33
CA VAL A 74 -11.12 3.18 20.38
C VAL A 74 -11.29 1.69 20.13
N ASP A 75 -11.44 0.91 21.20
CA ASP A 75 -11.60 -0.55 21.17
C ASP A 75 -10.54 -1.25 20.30
N ALA A 76 -10.96 -1.84 19.17
CA ALA A 76 -10.12 -2.56 18.23
C ALA A 76 -9.44 -1.66 17.18
N GLU A 77 -9.63 -0.34 17.26
CA GLU A 77 -9.15 0.61 16.27
C GLU A 77 -8.42 1.81 16.90
N TRP A 78 -7.67 2.53 16.09
CA TRP A 78 -7.26 3.90 16.34
C TRP A 78 -8.07 4.84 15.48
N GLN A 79 -8.51 5.95 16.06
CA GLN A 79 -8.99 7.11 15.31
C GLN A 79 -7.86 8.13 15.20
N ALA A 80 -7.47 8.45 13.97
CA ALA A 80 -6.45 9.45 13.70
C ALA A 80 -7.07 10.72 13.12
N LEU A 81 -6.76 11.86 13.71
CA LEU A 81 -7.10 13.19 13.21
C LEU A 81 -5.85 13.88 12.70
N VAL A 82 -5.75 14.02 11.38
CA VAL A 82 -4.55 14.51 10.69
C VAL A 82 -4.80 15.93 10.18
N PRO A 83 -4.03 16.93 10.65
CA PRO A 83 -4.09 18.27 10.09
C PRO A 83 -3.81 18.30 8.59
N ARG A 84 -4.54 19.16 7.89
CA ARG A 84 -4.32 19.46 6.47
C ARG A 84 -3.92 20.92 6.28
N THR A 85 -2.83 21.14 5.53
CA THR A 85 -2.29 22.50 5.30
C THR A 85 -3.20 23.34 4.42
N ASP A 86 -3.88 22.73 3.46
CA ASP A 86 -4.84 23.38 2.55
C ASP A 86 -6.19 23.72 3.23
N TRP A 87 -6.43 23.18 4.44
CA TRP A 87 -7.64 23.46 5.23
C TRP A 87 -7.39 24.45 6.37
N ALA A 88 -6.21 25.09 6.39
CA ALA A 88 -5.91 26.15 7.35
C ALA A 88 -7.01 27.23 7.30
N GLY A 89 -7.59 27.55 8.46
CA GLY A 89 -8.66 28.55 8.58
C GLY A 89 -10.07 28.07 8.19
N ARG A 90 -10.29 26.76 7.94
CA ARG A 90 -11.61 26.17 7.63
C ARG A 90 -12.01 25.13 8.67
N MET A 91 -13.31 24.88 8.81
CA MET A 91 -13.82 23.76 9.62
C MET A 91 -14.46 22.70 8.72
N PRO A 92 -14.17 21.41 8.93
CA PRO A 92 -13.09 20.87 9.75
C PRO A 92 -11.71 21.12 9.11
N ASN A 93 -10.68 21.36 9.94
CA ASN A 93 -9.29 21.54 9.48
C ASN A 93 -8.44 20.26 9.50
N ARG A 94 -9.07 19.11 9.77
CA ARG A 94 -8.42 17.81 9.93
C ARG A 94 -9.17 16.74 9.17
N ALA A 95 -8.43 15.86 8.52
CA ALA A 95 -8.97 14.62 7.98
C ALA A 95 -9.01 13.55 9.08
N ALA A 96 -10.07 12.74 9.09
CA ALA A 96 -10.18 11.61 10.01
C ALA A 96 -9.84 10.30 9.29
N PHE A 97 -9.18 9.40 10.00
CA PHE A 97 -8.90 8.03 9.56
C PHE A 97 -9.18 7.05 10.70
N GLN A 98 -9.51 5.82 10.34
CA GLN A 98 -9.51 4.68 11.24
C GLN A 98 -8.38 3.74 10.86
N ILE A 99 -7.79 3.12 11.88
CA ILE A 99 -6.68 2.17 11.73
C ILE A 99 -7.03 0.94 12.55
N ASP A 100 -7.21 -0.19 11.89
CA ASP A 100 -7.48 -1.45 12.57
C ASP A 100 -6.22 -1.92 13.32
N LYS A 101 -6.34 -2.25 14.62
CA LYS A 101 -5.18 -2.61 15.45
C LYS A 101 -4.58 -3.97 15.11
N LEU A 102 -5.38 -4.90 14.58
CA LEU A 102 -4.94 -6.25 14.28
C LEU A 102 -4.22 -6.32 12.93
N THR A 103 -4.75 -5.62 11.94
CA THR A 103 -4.31 -5.68 10.54
C THR A 103 -3.48 -4.47 10.13
N GLY A 104 -3.60 -3.35 10.83
CA GLY A 104 -3.01 -2.08 10.45
C GLY A 104 -3.69 -1.41 9.25
N GLU A 105 -4.84 -1.92 8.79
CA GLU A 105 -5.57 -1.35 7.66
C GLU A 105 -6.04 0.07 7.98
N VAL A 106 -5.74 1.02 7.09
CA VAL A 106 -6.11 2.43 7.24
C VAL A 106 -7.27 2.77 6.31
N ARG A 107 -8.35 3.33 6.87
CA ARG A 107 -9.54 3.76 6.13
C ARG A 107 -9.87 5.23 6.40
N PRO A 108 -10.18 6.04 5.37
CA PRO A 108 -10.62 7.41 5.58
C PRO A 108 -12.00 7.45 6.22
N ARG A 109 -12.26 8.48 7.03
CA ARG A 109 -13.55 8.73 7.68
C ARG A 109 -14.10 10.09 7.27
N PRO A 110 -15.40 10.17 6.92
CA PRO A 110 -16.07 11.46 6.76
C PRO A 110 -16.02 12.23 8.08
N VAL A 111 -15.71 13.51 7.97
CA VAL A 111 -15.79 14.50 9.05
C VAL A 111 -17.01 15.37 8.82
N LYS A 112 -17.76 15.68 9.88
CA LYS A 112 -18.96 16.53 9.84
C LYS A 112 -18.69 17.86 10.53
#